data_AF-A0A087UUZ5-F1
#
_entry.id   AF-A0A087UUZ5-F1
#
_cell.length_a   1.000
_cell.length_b   1.000
_cell.length_c   1.000
_cell.angle_alpha   90.00
_cell.angle_beta   90.00
_cell.angle_gamma   90.00
#
_symmetry.space_group_name_H-M   'P 1'
#
loop_
_entity.id
_entity.type
_entity.pdbx_description
1 polymer ?
#
loop_
_entity_poly.entity_id
_entity_poly.type
_entity_poly.pdbx_seq_one_letter_code
_entity_poly.pdbx_strand_id
1 'polypeptide(L)' 'MHDLNDALDELRSVIPYAHSPSVRKLSKIATLLLAKNYILMQANALEEMRRIISFMNQA' A
#
# COMPACT_ATOMS: atom_id res chain seq x y z
N MET A 1 15.03 16.64 -10.73
CA MET A 1 14.66 15.24 -11.07
C MET A 1 15.01 14.26 -9.95
N HIS A 2 15.97 14.58 -9.06
CA HIS A 2 16.28 13.78 -7.87
C HIS A 2 15.09 13.67 -6.91
N ASP A 3 14.42 14.78 -6.60
CA ASP A 3 13.30 14.81 -5.64
C ASP A 3 12.16 13.84 -5.98
N LEU A 4 11.84 13.68 -7.27
CA LEU A 4 10.82 12.73 -7.73
C LEU A 4 11.25 11.28 -7.52
N ASN A 5 12.53 10.96 -7.74
CA ASN A 5 13.02 9.60 -7.52
C ASN A 5 13.06 9.29 -6.03
N ASP A 6 13.49 10.24 -5.20
CA ASP A 6 13.56 10.11 -3.76
C ASP A 6 12.17 9.91 -3.17
N ALA A 7 11.18 10.72 -3.58
CA ALA A 7 9.79 10.55 -3.19
C ALA A 7 9.20 9.18 -3.60
N LEU A 8 9.58 8.67 -4.79
CA LEU A 8 9.13 7.35 -5.22
C LEU A 8 9.83 6.21 -4.45
N ASP A 9 11.06 6.40 -4.01
CA ASP A 9 11.78 5.41 -3.18
C ASP A 9 11.22 5.38 -1.75
N GLU A 10 10.89 6.54 -1.19
CA GLU A 10 10.14 6.63 0.06
C GLU A 10 8.77 5.96 -0.07
N LEU A 11 8.05 6.21 -1.16
CA LEU A 11 6.76 5.56 -1.43
C LEU A 11 6.89 4.03 -1.54
N ARG A 12 7.96 3.50 -2.16
CA ARG A 12 8.20 2.05 -2.19
C ARG A 12 8.40 1.48 -0.78
N SER A 13 9.02 2.24 0.13
CA SER A 13 9.34 1.76 1.50
C SER A 13 8.11 1.37 2.31
N VAL A 14 6.97 2.00 2.03
CA VAL A 14 5.70 1.74 2.72
C VAL A 14 4.81 0.74 1.99
N ILE A 15 5.15 0.37 0.75
CA ILE A 15 4.35 -0.56 -0.04
C ILE A 15 4.79 -2.01 0.24
N PRO A 16 3.87 -2.90 0.65
CA PRO A 16 4.20 -4.30 0.87
C PRO A 16 4.85 -4.96 -0.35
N TYR A 17 5.86 -5.79 -0.11
CA TYR A 17 6.58 -6.57 -1.13
C TYR A 17 7.40 -5.78 -2.15
N ALA A 18 7.38 -4.44 -2.12
CA ALA A 18 8.14 -3.60 -3.05
C ALA A 18 9.68 -3.66 -2.82
N HIS A 19 10.12 -4.16 -1.65
CA HIS A 19 11.53 -4.27 -1.25
C HIS A 19 11.97 -5.71 -0.94
N SER A 20 11.24 -6.72 -1.42
CA SER A 20 11.69 -8.11 -1.25
C SER A 20 13.06 -8.31 -1.93
N PRO A 21 14.04 -8.99 -1.30
CA PRO A 21 15.37 -9.23 -1.88
C PRO A 21 15.33 -9.94 -3.23
N SER A 22 14.25 -10.68 -3.51
CA SER A 22 13.98 -11.38 -4.77
C SER A 22 13.32 -10.52 -5.85
N VAL A 23 12.89 -9.30 -5.52
CA VAL A 23 12.10 -8.42 -6.40
C VAL A 23 12.98 -7.28 -6.90
N ARG A 24 13.01 -7.10 -8.22
CA ARG A 24 13.72 -5.98 -8.86
C ARG A 24 13.03 -4.65 -8.53
N LYS A 25 13.80 -3.56 -8.49
CA LYS A 25 13.28 -2.19 -8.30
C LYS A 25 12.16 -1.90 -9.31
N LEU A 26 10.99 -1.52 -8.79
CA LEU A 26 9.83 -1.21 -9.60
C LEU A 26 10.05 0.05 -10.45
N SER A 27 9.49 0.07 -11.66
CA SER A 27 9.43 1.29 -12.48
C SER A 27 8.57 2.37 -11.79
N LYS A 28 8.70 3.64 -12.21
CA LYS A 28 7.89 4.75 -11.65
C LYS A 28 6.39 4.46 -11.78
N ILE A 29 5.96 4.03 -12.97
CA ILE A 29 4.56 3.68 -13.25
C ILE A 29 4.11 2.48 -12.40
N ALA A 30 4.92 1.42 -12.31
CA ALA A 30 4.58 0.26 -11.49
C ALA A 30 4.46 0.61 -10.00
N THR A 31 5.28 1.54 -9.52
CA THR A 31 5.22 2.04 -8.13
C THR A 31 3.92 2.76 -7.86
N LEU A 32 3.52 3.66 -8.76
CA LEU A 32 2.26 4.40 -8.63
C LEU A 32 1.04 3.46 -8.72
N LEU A 33 1.08 2.48 -9.62
CA LEU A 33 0.01 1.49 -9.74
C LEU A 33 -0.13 0.66 -8.46
N LEU A 34 0.99 0.17 -7.91
CA LEU A 34 1.00 -0.62 -6.69
C LEU A 34 0.56 0.22 -5.47
N ALA A 35 0.99 1.48 -5.39
CA ALA A 35 0.56 2.42 -4.36
C ALA A 35 -0.96 2.61 -4.36
N LYS A 36 -1.55 2.87 -5.54
CA LYS A 36 -3.01 3.00 -5.69
C LYS A 36 -3.73 1.75 -5.19
N ASN A 37 -3.29 0.57 -5.63
CA ASN A 37 -3.91 -0.69 -5.24
C ASN A 37 -3.78 -0.95 -3.74
N TYR A 38 -2.65 -0.59 -3.14
CA TYR A 38 -2.43 -0.73 -1.71
C TYR A 38 -3.35 0.18 -0.89
N ILE A 39 -3.57 1.43 -1.31
CA ILE A 39 -4.54 2.33 -0.67
C ILE A 39 -5.96 1.73 -0.72
N LEU A 40 -6.39 1.23 -1.88
CA LEU A 40 -7.71 0.60 -2.02
C LEU A 40 -7.86 -0.64 -1.13
N MET A 41 -6.82 -1.48 -1.06
CA MET A 41 -6.82 -2.65 -0.19
C MET A 41 -6.94 -2.26 1.29
N GLN A 42 -6.20 -1.24 1.73
CA GLN A 42 -6.29 -0.74 3.11
C GLN A 42 -7.68 -0.17 3.42
N ALA A 43 -8.29 0.58 2.50
CA ALA A 43 -9.65 1.09 2.67
C ALA A 43 -10.65 -0.05 2.88
N ASN A 44 -10.61 -1.08 2.04
CA ASN A 44 -11.47 -2.25 2.16
C ASN A 44 -11.24 -3.00 3.49
N ALA A 45 -9.98 -3.16 3.90
CA ALA A 45 -9.65 -3.81 5.17
C ALA A 45 -10.20 -3.02 6.37
N LEU A 46 -10.13 -1.69 6.35
CA LEU A 46 -10.68 -0.83 7.39
C LEU A 46 -12.21 -0.91 7.47
N GLU A 47 -12.90 -0.99 6.32
CA GLU A 47 -14.35 -1.21 6.28
C GLU A 47 -14.73 -2.55 6.91
N GLU A 48 -14.00 -3.62 6.59
CA GLU A 48 -14.27 -4.94 7.14
C GLU A 48 -14.03 -5.00 8.65
N MET A 49 -12.94 -4.40 9.14
CA MET A 49 -12.68 -4.28 10.59
C MET A 49 -13.80 -3.50 11.29
N ARG A 50 -14.31 -2.43 10.69
CA ARG A 50 -15.47 -1.69 11.23
C ARG A 50 -16.72 -2.56 11.31
N ARG A 51 -17.01 -3.40 10.31
CA ARG A 51 -18.14 -4.34 10.34
C ARG A 51 -17.98 -5.38 11.46
N ILE A 52 -16.78 -5.96 11.61
CA ILE A 52 -16.49 -6.93 12.66
C ILE A 52 -16.71 -6.32 14.05
N ILE A 53 -16.19 -5.12 14.30
CA ILE A 53 -16.38 -4.41 15.57
C ILE A 53 -17.88 -4.12 15.81
N SER A 54 -18.61 -3.68 14.79
CA SER A 54 -20.05 -3.44 14.90
C SER A 54 -20.82 -4.71 15.25
N PHE A 55 -20.45 -5.84 14.66
CA PHE A 55 -21.06 -7.13 14.97
C PHE A 55 -20.76 -7.57 16.41
N MET A 56 -19.49 -7.45 16.85
CA MET A 56 -19.08 -7.79 18.21
C MET A 56 -19.77 -6.93 19.28
N ASN A 57 -20.05 -5.66 18.99
CA ASN A 57 -20.72 -4.76 19.93
C ASN A 57 -22.24 -4.98 20.00
N GLN A 58 -22.82 -5.75 19.09
CA GLN A 58 -24.26 -6.08 19.06
C GLN A 58 -24.58 -7.44 19.71
N ALA A 59 -23.56 -8.25 20.00
CA ALA A 59 -23.66 -9.54 20.70
C ALA A 59 -23.45 -9.36 22.21
#